data_AF-A0A0F8ZFQ4-F1
#
_entry.id   AF-A0A0F8ZFQ4-F1
#
_cell.length_a   1.000
_cell.length_b   1.000
_cell.length_c   1.000
_cell.angle_alpha   90.00
_cell.angle_beta   90.00
_cell.angle_gamma   90.00
#
_symmetry.space_group_name_H-M   'P 1'
#
loop_
_entity.id
_entity.type
_entity.pdbx_description
1 polymer ?
#
loop_
_entity_poly.entity_id
_entity_poly.type
_entity_poly.pdbx_seq_one_letter_code
_entity_poly.pdbx_strand_id
1 'polypeptide(L)' 'VLYAGGIPNELHASDFEYLIKNETKISILVGDKDEYLNEERRKTEMLKIDNLFGAKAELMIFDGTHEMKRDLINALVT' A
#
# COMPACT_ATOMS: atom_id res chain seq x y z
N VAL A 1 -4.36 4.77 4.40
CA VAL A 1 -4.03 4.74 2.96
C VAL A 1 -2.52 4.83 2.82
N LEU A 2 -1.91 3.92 2.06
CA LEU A 2 -0.52 3.98 1.63
C LEU A 2 -0.52 4.27 0.12
N TYR A 3 0.10 5.36 -0.32
CA TYR A 3 0.05 5.81 -1.72
C TYR A 3 1.47 6.01 -2.23
N ALA A 4 1.84 5.21 -3.25
CA ALA A 4 3.12 5.22 -3.94
C ALA A 4 4.35 5.00 -3.04
N GLY A 5 5.36 4.29 -3.57
CA GLY A 5 6.62 4.03 -2.86
C GLY A 5 6.66 2.71 -2.08
N GLY A 6 7.78 2.52 -1.38
CA GLY A 6 8.08 1.29 -0.65
C GLY A 6 7.85 1.41 0.86
N ILE A 7 7.62 0.27 1.49
CA ILE A 7 7.44 0.13 2.93
C ILE A 7 8.81 0.09 3.62
N PRO A 8 9.06 0.99 4.59
CA PRO A 8 10.27 0.99 5.41
C PRO A 8 10.50 -0.35 6.11
N ASN A 9 11.75 -0.77 6.25
CA ASN A 9 12.10 -2.06 6.88
C ASN A 9 11.99 -2.01 8.41
N GLU A 10 11.93 -0.80 8.97
CA GLU A 10 11.88 -0.50 10.39
C GLU A 10 10.48 -0.71 10.99
N LEU A 11 9.46 -0.91 10.14
CA LEU A 11 8.08 -1.12 10.58
C LEU A 11 7.85 -2.57 10.99
N HIS A 12 7.10 -2.75 12.07
CA HIS A 12 6.69 -4.04 12.60
C HIS A 12 5.17 -4.16 12.66
N ALA A 13 4.65 -5.39 12.59
CA ALA A 13 3.21 -5.64 12.65
C ALA A 13 2.56 -5.10 13.95
N SER A 14 3.32 -5.11 15.05
CA SER A 14 2.90 -4.55 16.35
C SER A 14 2.56 -3.06 16.28
N ASP A 15 3.21 -2.31 15.38
CA ASP A 15 2.98 -0.87 15.22
C ASP A 15 1.57 -0.59 14.67
N PHE A 16 0.92 -1.59 14.06
CA PHE A 16 -0.37 -1.47 13.41
C PHE A 16 -1.48 -2.31 14.07
N GLU A 17 -1.19 -2.98 15.21
CA GLU A 17 -2.17 -3.83 15.90
C GLU A 17 -3.50 -3.11 16.18
N TYR A 18 -3.43 -1.83 16.56
CA TYR A 18 -4.63 -1.04 16.86
C TYR A 18 -5.50 -0.81 15.62
N LEU A 19 -4.91 -0.68 14.43
CA LEU A 19 -5.65 -0.57 13.17
C LEU A 19 -6.39 -1.87 12.85
N ILE A 20 -5.72 -3.00 13.07
CA ILE A 20 -6.30 -4.33 12.84
C ILE A 20 -7.46 -4.61 13.81
N LYS A 21 -7.28 -4.25 15.10
CA LYS A 21 -8.30 -4.37 16.15
C LYS A 21 -9.53 -3.51 15.89
N ASN A 22 -9.33 -2.33 15.31
CA ASN A 22 -10.42 -1.41 14.96
C ASN A 22 -11.03 -1.68 13.57
N GLU A 23 -10.66 -2.80 12.93
CA GLU A 23 -11.13 -3.15 11.58
C GLU A 23 -10.91 -2.05 10.54
N THR A 24 -9.84 -1.26 10.72
CA THR A 24 -9.52 -0.15 9.83
C THR A 24 -9.25 -0.68 8.42
N LYS A 25 -9.93 -0.09 7.43
CA LYS A 25 -9.66 -0.37 6.03
C LYS A 25 -8.26 0.11 5.64
N ILE A 26 -7.43 -0.81 5.15
CA ILE A 26 -6.07 -0.53 4.69
C ILE A 26 -6.07 -0.63 3.17
N SER A 27 -5.83 0.49 2.50
CA SER A 27 -5.75 0.57 1.04
C SER A 27 -4.37 1.02 0.61
N ILE A 28 -3.83 0.32 -0.39
CA ILE A 28 -2.48 0.51 -0.92
C ILE A 28 -2.61 0.84 -2.40
N LEU A 29 -2.13 2.00 -2.80
CA LEU A 29 -2.24 2.49 -4.17
C LEU A 29 -0.86 2.56 -4.82
N VAL A 30 -0.68 1.87 -5.94
CA VAL A 30 0.58 1.84 -6.69
C VAL A 30 0.34 2.00 -8.19
N GLY A 31 1.26 2.69 -8.87
CA GLY A 31 1.25 2.81 -10.32
C GLY A 31 1.81 1.56 -10.99
N ASP A 32 1.19 1.09 -12.06
CA ASP A 32 1.65 -0.07 -12.84
C ASP A 32 2.98 0.17 -13.57
N LYS A 33 3.27 1.44 -13.88
CA LYS A 33 4.48 1.95 -14.54
C LYS A 33 5.40 2.68 -13.58
N ASP A 34 5.24 2.49 -12.26
CA ASP A 34 6.17 3.04 -11.28
C ASP A 34 7.56 2.42 -11.49
N GLU A 35 8.51 3.26 -11.88
CA GLU A 35 9.90 2.87 -12.19
C GLU A 35 10.65 2.32 -10.97
N TYR A 36 10.17 2.60 -9.77
CA TYR A 36 10.72 2.09 -8.52
C TYR A 36 10.10 0.75 -8.09
N LEU A 37 9.02 0.31 -8.75
CA LEU A 37 8.31 -0.96 -8.50
C LEU A 37 8.48 -1.94 -9.68
N ASN A 38 9.70 -2.42 -9.85
CA ASN A 38 9.96 -3.60 -10.69
C ASN A 38 9.25 -4.86 -10.13
N GLU A 39 9.14 -5.93 -10.93
CA GLU A 39 8.37 -7.13 -10.53
C GLU A 39 8.87 -7.77 -9.23
N GLU A 40 10.18 -7.83 -9.02
CA GLU A 40 10.79 -8.37 -7.79
C GLU A 40 10.47 -7.51 -6.57
N ARG A 41 10.52 -6.18 -6.75
CA ARG A 41 10.19 -5.23 -5.70
C ARG A 41 8.72 -5.31 -5.35
N ARG A 42 7.81 -5.42 -6.33
CA ARG A 42 6.38 -5.63 -6.06
C ARG A 42 6.13 -6.85 -5.19
N LYS A 43 6.76 -7.99 -5.50
CA LYS A 43 6.63 -9.20 -4.68
C LYS A 43 7.14 -8.97 -3.26
N THR A 44 8.28 -8.31 -3.10
CA THR A 44 8.85 -8.01 -1.78
C THR A 44 7.95 -7.07 -0.97
N GLU A 45 7.42 -6.02 -1.61
CA GLU A 45 6.51 -5.08 -0.96
C GLU A 45 5.18 -5.75 -0.59
N MET A 46 4.62 -6.61 -1.45
CA MET A 46 3.44 -7.42 -1.12
C MET A 46 3.68 -8.30 0.10
N LEU A 47 4.83 -8.97 0.19
CA LEU A 47 5.17 -9.77 1.37
C LEU A 47 5.28 -8.92 2.64
N LYS A 48 5.83 -7.71 2.53
CA LYS A 48 5.88 -6.77 3.67
C LYS A 48 4.49 -6.32 4.09
N ILE A 49 3.63 -6.00 3.13
CA ILE A 49 2.23 -5.63 3.37
C ILE A 49 1.52 -6.74 4.14
N ASP A 50 1.64 -7.98 3.64
CA ASP A 50 1.03 -9.14 4.27
C ASP A 50 1.60 -9.38 5.68
N ASN A 51 2.90 -9.15 5.89
CA ASN A 51 3.51 -9.27 7.20
C ASN A 51 3.05 -8.18 8.18
N LEU A 52 2.85 -6.93 7.73
CA LEU A 52 2.47 -5.81 8.58
C LEU A 52 0.97 -5.78 8.90
N PHE A 53 0.14 -6.12 7.91
CA PHE A 53 -1.31 -5.90 7.97
C PHE A 53 -2.11 -7.21 7.86
N GLY A 54 -1.46 -8.34 7.58
CA GLY A 54 -2.13 -9.59 7.23
C GLY A 54 -2.91 -9.48 5.91
N ALA A 55 -3.84 -10.40 5.69
CA ALA A 55 -4.73 -10.41 4.52
C ALA A 55 -5.82 -9.31 4.54
N LYS A 56 -5.61 -8.20 5.28
CA LYS A 56 -6.56 -7.08 5.41
C LYS A 56 -6.23 -5.89 4.51
N ALA A 57 -5.08 -5.88 3.85
CA ALA A 57 -4.70 -4.79 2.94
C ALA A 57 -5.27 -5.02 1.53
N GLU A 58 -5.96 -4.01 1.00
CA GLU A 58 -6.43 -3.97 -0.39
C GLU A 58 -5.37 -3.27 -1.28
N LEU A 59 -4.85 -3.99 -2.28
CA LEU A 59 -3.96 -3.43 -3.29
C LEU A 59 -4.78 -2.91 -4.48
N MET A 60 -4.62 -1.62 -4.78
CA MET A 60 -5.21 -0.94 -5.93
C MET A 60 -4.08 -0.49 -6.87
N ILE A 61 -4.07 -1.04 -8.08
CA ILE A 61 -3.08 -0.68 -9.11
C ILE A 61 -3.76 0.28 -10.09
N PHE A 62 -3.12 1.41 -10.36
CA PHE A 62 -3.60 2.38 -11.35
C PHE A 62 -2.63 2.52 -12.52
N ASP A 63 -3.14 2.92 -13.68
CA ASP A 63 -2.30 3.24 -14.83
C ASP A 63 -1.52 4.54 -14.55
N GLY A 64 -0.21 4.44 -14.34
CA GLY A 64 0.65 5.59 -14.05
C GLY A 64 1.98 5.25 -13.39
N THR A 65 2.83 6.27 -13.25
CA THR A 65 4.15 6.19 -12.60
C THR A 65 4.06 6.55 -11.11
N HIS A 66 5.17 6.97 -10.50
CA HIS A 66 5.25 7.46 -9.13
C HIS A 66 4.62 8.86 -8.95
N GLU A 67 3.30 8.98 -9.19
CA GLU A 67 2.60 10.26 -9.12
C GLU A 67 1.32 10.18 -8.28
N MET A 68 1.10 11.23 -7.48
CA MET A 68 -0.14 11.44 -6.73
C MET A 68 -1.23 11.99 -7.64
N LYS A 69 -2.27 11.18 -7.90
CA LYS A 69 -3.44 11.59 -8.69
C LYS A 69 -4.56 12.05 -7.78
N ARG A 70 -4.97 13.32 -7.94
CA ARG A 70 -6.06 13.93 -7.16
C ARG A 70 -7.36 13.15 -7.28
N ASP A 71 -7.67 12.64 -8.47
CA ASP A 71 -8.89 11.89 -8.72
C ASP A 71 -8.95 10.58 -7.92
N LEU A 72 -7.81 9.89 -7.77
CA LEU A 72 -7.71 8.68 -6.95
C LEU A 72 -7.86 9.00 -5.45
N ILE A 73 -7.29 10.12 -4.99
CA ILE A 73 -7.45 10.56 -3.60
C ILE A 73 -8.92 10.87 -3.29
N ASN A 74 -9.59 11.59 -4.19
CA ASN A 74 -11.01 11.91 -4.02
C ASN A 74 -11.89 10.64 -4.00
N ALA A 75 -11.54 9.63 -4.79
CA ALA A 75 -12.23 8.34 -4.78
C ALA A 75 -12.10 7.55 -3.45
N LEU A 76 -11.13 7.88 -2.59
CA LEU A 76 -10.94 7.22 -1.29
C LEU A 76 -11.75 7.85 -0.15
N VAL A 77 -12.28 9.06 -0.33
CA VAL A 77 -13.02 9.83 0.68
C VAL A 77 -14.54 9.72 0.47
N THR A 78 -14.98 9.12 -0.63
CA THR A 78 -16.39 9.00 -1.04
C THR A 78 -16.96 7.65 -0.63
#